data_AF-A0A516AGH0-F1
#
_entry.id   AF-A0A516AGH0-F1
#
_cell.length_a   1.000
_cell.length_b   1.000
_cell.length_c   1.000
_cell.angle_alpha   90.00
_cell.angle_beta   90.00
_cell.angle_gamma   90.00
#
_symmetry.space_group_name_H-M   'P 1'
#
loop_
_entity.id
_entity.type
_entity.pdbx_description
1 polymer ?
#
loop_
_entity_poly.entity_id
_entity_poly.type
_entity_poly.pdbx_seq_one_letter_code
_entity_poly.pdbx_strand_id
1 'polypeptide(L)'
;ECIPLVMEPKSGFYFDPVLVLDFQSLYPSIVIAYNICFSTCLGRLQDAPGGARLGVLEAYRRPEGLDPEELAALPSEAVFVKRRRSRGVLPRMLYEILQTRIMVKRALKELQKQGGGGPAAEARARLLD
;
A
#
# COMPACT_ATOMS: atom_id res chain seq x y z
N GLU A 1 12.52 -9.47 -9.45
CA GLU A 1 12.37 -8.00 -9.46
C GLU A 1 10.95 -7.66 -9.90
N CYS A 2 10.42 -6.50 -9.55
CA CYS A 2 9.07 -6.06 -9.95
C CYS A 2 9.17 -4.68 -10.58
N ILE A 3 8.61 -4.52 -11.78
CA ILE A 3 8.64 -3.28 -12.55
C ILE A 3 7.19 -2.78 -12.66
N PRO A 4 6.93 -1.47 -12.49
CA PRO A 4 5.58 -0.93 -12.70
C PRO A 4 5.12 -1.12 -14.14
N LEU A 5 3.83 -1.43 -14.33
CA LEU A 5 3.24 -1.52 -15.65
C LEU A 5 2.96 -0.11 -16.18
N VAL A 6 3.59 0.24 -17.30
CA VAL A 6 3.25 1.43 -18.10
C VAL A 6 2.76 0.93 -19.45
N MET A 7 1.48 1.18 -19.76
CA MET A 7 0.91 0.79 -21.04
C MET A 7 1.37 1.77 -22.13
N GLU A 8 1.61 1.26 -23.33
CA GLU A 8 1.91 2.11 -24.47
C GLU A 8 0.66 2.92 -24.88
N PRO A 9 0.75 4.26 -24.95
CA PRO A 9 -0.38 5.07 -25.32
C PRO A 9 -0.69 4.94 -26.82
N LYS A 10 -1.97 4.92 -27.16
CA LYS A 10 -2.40 5.07 -28.55
C LYS A 10 -2.38 6.55 -28.91
N SER A 11 -1.36 6.97 -29.67
CA SER A 11 -1.23 8.35 -30.13
C SER A 11 -2.32 8.71 -31.14
N GLY A 12 -3.00 9.82 -30.92
CA GLY A 12 -4.07 10.29 -31.80
C GLY A 12 -4.85 11.45 -31.18
N PHE A 13 -5.78 12.00 -31.96
CA PHE A 13 -6.72 13.01 -31.51
C PHE A 13 -8.05 12.34 -31.18
N TYR A 14 -8.52 12.51 -29.93
CA TYR A 14 -9.74 11.88 -29.43
C TYR A 14 -10.89 12.89 -29.41
N PHE A 15 -11.94 12.63 -30.19
CA PHE A 15 -13.15 13.46 -30.22
C PHE A 15 -14.15 13.09 -29.11
N ASP A 16 -14.17 11.81 -28.72
CA ASP A 16 -15.01 11.30 -27.64
C ASP A 16 -14.36 11.55 -26.27
N PRO A 17 -15.16 11.75 -25.19
CA PRO A 17 -14.62 11.94 -23.85
C PRO A 17 -13.83 10.73 -23.36
N VAL A 18 -12.65 10.97 -22.79
CA VAL A 18 -11.77 9.94 -22.23
C VAL A 18 -11.86 9.96 -20.70
N LEU A 19 -12.27 8.84 -20.10
CA LEU A 19 -12.32 8.69 -18.65
C LEU A 19 -10.92 8.43 -18.09
N VAL A 20 -10.53 9.21 -17.09
CA VAL A 20 -9.27 9.03 -16.35
C VAL A 20 -9.60 8.47 -14.98
N LEU A 21 -9.08 7.28 -14.71
CA LEU A 21 -9.25 6.57 -13.44
C LEU A 21 -7.90 6.46 -12.73
N ASP A 22 -7.90 6.71 -11.43
CA ASP A 22 -6.72 6.59 -10.59
C ASP A 22 -7.09 5.93 -9.25
N PHE A 23 -6.13 5.23 -8.66
CA PHE A 23 -6.24 4.65 -7.33
C PHE A 23 -5.83 5.68 -6.28
N GLN A 24 -6.74 5.98 -5.36
CA GLN A 24 -6.40 6.82 -4.22
C GLN A 24 -5.46 6.08 -3.25
N SER A 25 -4.16 6.39 -3.30
CA SER A 25 -3.13 5.76 -2.46
C SER A 25 -2.90 4.27 -2.79
N LEU A 26 -2.49 3.97 -4.03
CA LEU A 26 -2.26 2.60 -4.51
C LEU A 26 -1.41 1.74 -3.56
N TYR A 27 -0.14 2.13 -3.31
CA TYR A 27 0.78 1.31 -2.51
C TYR A 27 0.39 1.18 -1.04
N PRO A 28 0.00 2.25 -0.32
CA PRO A 28 -0.48 2.12 1.05
C PRO A 28 -1.68 1.17 1.17
N SER A 29 -2.60 1.21 0.21
CA SER A 29 -3.77 0.32 0.19
C SER A 29 -3.38 -1.14 0.01
N ILE A 30 -2.41 -1.43 -0.88
CA ILE A 30 -1.86 -2.78 -1.06
C ILE A 30 -1.19 -3.27 0.23
N VAL A 31 -0.35 -2.44 0.86
CA VAL A 31 0.35 -2.78 2.11
C VAL A 31 -0.63 -3.15 3.22
N ILE A 32 -1.74 -2.39 3.34
CA ILE A 32 -2.78 -2.64 4.35
C ILE A 32 -3.56 -3.92 4.03
N ALA A 33 -4.00 -4.10 2.78
CA ALA A 33 -4.85 -5.22 2.36
C ALA A 33 -4.15 -6.57 2.55
N TYR A 34 -2.87 -6.65 2.18
CA TYR A 34 -2.08 -7.87 2.26
C TYR A 34 -1.23 -7.97 3.53
N ASN A 35 -1.42 -7.07 4.51
CA ASN A 35 -0.70 -7.05 5.79
C ASN A 35 0.83 -7.09 5.62
N ILE A 36 1.35 -6.37 4.64
CA ILE A 36 2.78 -6.33 4.31
C ILE A 36 3.52 -5.56 5.41
N CYS A 37 4.41 -6.22 6.14
CA CYS A 37 5.23 -5.60 7.16
C CYS A 37 6.46 -6.44 7.46
N PHE A 38 7.54 -5.80 7.93
CA PHE A 38 8.72 -6.53 8.43
C PHE A 38 8.37 -7.49 9.57
N SER A 39 7.42 -7.10 10.44
CA SER A 39 6.95 -7.94 11.56
C SER A 39 6.09 -9.14 11.15
N THR A 40 5.58 -9.17 9.91
CA THR A 40 4.69 -10.23 9.42
C THR A 40 5.30 -11.02 8.27
N CYS A 41 6.50 -10.65 7.81
CA CYS A 41 7.19 -11.31 6.71
C CYS A 41 7.85 -12.60 7.18
N LEU A 42 7.69 -13.67 6.39
CA LEU A 42 8.21 -15.02 6.68
C LEU A 42 9.27 -15.48 5.67
N GLY A 43 9.75 -14.58 4.80
CA GLY A 43 10.65 -14.92 3.69
C GLY A 43 9.89 -15.29 2.41
N ARG A 44 10.57 -15.97 1.50
CA ARG A 44 10.03 -16.49 0.24
C ARG A 44 9.47 -17.90 0.42
N LEU A 45 8.58 -18.30 -0.47
CA LEU A 45 8.01 -19.64 -0.49
C LEU A 45 9.08 -20.74 -0.64
N GLN A 46 10.14 -20.46 -1.41
CA GLN A 46 11.23 -21.39 -1.72
C GLN A 46 12.28 -21.49 -0.60
N ASP A 47 12.19 -20.63 0.41
CA ASP A 47 13.18 -20.56 1.48
C ASP A 47 13.07 -21.76 2.43
N ALA A 48 14.19 -22.45 2.66
CA ALA A 48 14.28 -23.55 3.60
C ALA A 48 14.07 -23.07 5.05
N PRO A 49 13.48 -23.91 5.94
CA PRO A 49 13.25 -23.57 7.34
C PRO A 49 14.54 -23.35 8.17
N GLY A 50 15.71 -23.71 7.63
CA GLY A 50 17.01 -23.64 8.30
C GLY A 50 17.72 -22.28 8.32
N GLY A 51 17.11 -21.25 7.73
CA GLY A 51 17.69 -19.91 7.65
C GLY A 51 17.73 -19.44 6.20
N ALA A 52 17.03 -18.35 5.93
CA ALA A 52 16.99 -17.76 4.60
C ALA A 52 17.31 -16.27 4.65
N ARG A 53 17.75 -15.76 3.50
CA ARG A 53 18.09 -14.35 3.37
C ARG A 53 16.81 -13.53 3.24
N LEU A 54 16.49 -12.73 4.26
CA LEU A 54 15.40 -11.77 4.23
C LEU A 54 15.96 -10.35 4.09
N GLY A 55 16.05 -9.86 2.85
CA GLY A 55 16.64 -8.55 2.57
C GLY A 55 18.12 -8.50 2.94
N VAL A 56 18.44 -7.72 3.99
CA VAL A 56 19.79 -7.59 4.55
C VAL A 56 20.08 -8.60 5.66
N LEU A 57 19.07 -9.32 6.15
CA LEU A 57 19.26 -10.37 7.15
C LEU A 57 19.72 -11.64 6.46
N GLU A 58 20.94 -12.07 6.72
CA GLU A 58 21.53 -13.27 6.10
C GLU A 58 20.95 -14.57 6.68
N ALA A 59 20.59 -14.56 7.97
CA ALA A 59 20.11 -15.73 8.69
C ALA A 59 18.77 -15.44 9.41
N TYR A 60 17.70 -15.25 8.64
CA TYR A 60 16.35 -15.13 9.21
C TYR A 60 15.75 -16.53 9.46
N ARG A 61 15.37 -16.81 10.72
CA ARG A 61 14.68 -18.05 11.10
C ARG A 61 13.17 -17.80 11.11
N ARG A 62 12.46 -18.55 10.25
CA ARG A 62 10.99 -18.54 10.21
C ARG A 62 10.44 -19.14 11.53
N PRO A 63 9.43 -18.52 12.16
CA PRO A 63 8.73 -19.12 13.28
C PRO A 63 8.08 -20.46 12.89
N GLU A 64 8.19 -21.47 13.74
CA GLU A 64 7.53 -22.76 13.56
C GLU A 64 6.07 -22.72 14.08
N GLY A 65 5.25 -23.68 13.66
CA GLY A 65 3.86 -23.82 14.15
C GLY A 65 2.87 -22.81 13.56
N LEU A 66 3.11 -22.36 12.32
CA LEU A 66 2.17 -21.53 11.56
C LEU A 66 1.32 -22.40 10.63
N ASP A 67 0.00 -22.30 10.74
CA ASP A 67 -0.91 -23.00 9.85
C ASP A 67 -0.92 -22.35 8.45
N PRO A 68 -0.94 -23.13 7.36
CA PRO A 68 -0.98 -22.59 6.00
C PRO A 68 -2.17 -21.65 5.76
N GLU A 69 -3.29 -21.87 6.45
CA GLU A 69 -4.48 -21.01 6.37
C GLU A 69 -4.27 -19.60 6.93
N GLU A 70 -3.27 -19.41 7.80
CA GLU A 70 -2.91 -18.11 8.36
C GLU A 70 -1.92 -17.34 7.48
N LEU A 71 -1.49 -17.90 6.36
CA LEU A 71 -0.46 -17.33 5.50
C LEU A 71 -1.05 -16.75 4.21
N ALA A 72 -0.46 -15.66 3.74
CA ALA A 72 -0.75 -15.03 2.47
C ALA A 72 0.55 -14.94 1.64
N ALA A 73 0.57 -15.61 0.50
CA ALA A 73 1.65 -15.49 -0.47
C ALA A 73 1.32 -14.39 -1.48
N LEU A 74 2.31 -13.55 -1.80
CA LEU A 74 2.21 -12.54 -2.85
C LEU A 74 2.70 -13.08 -4.19
N PRO A 75 2.34 -12.44 -5.32
CA PRO A 75 2.90 -12.77 -6.63
C PRO A 75 4.42 -12.68 -6.72
N SER A 76 5.06 -11.94 -5.80
CA SER A 76 6.51 -11.85 -5.67
C SER A 76 7.16 -13.03 -4.93
N GLU A 77 6.37 -14.06 -4.61
CA GLU A 77 6.72 -15.24 -3.80
C GLU A 77 7.03 -14.96 -2.32
N ALA A 78 6.91 -13.71 -1.90
CA ALA A 78 7.05 -13.34 -0.49
C ALA A 78 5.80 -13.78 0.30
N VAL A 79 6.03 -14.35 1.48
CA VAL A 79 5.00 -14.89 2.36
C VAL A 79 4.84 -14.00 3.58
N PHE A 80 3.59 -13.69 3.92
CA PHE A 80 3.23 -12.88 5.08
C PHE A 80 2.17 -13.56 5.93
N VAL A 81 2.18 -13.26 7.22
CA VAL A 81 1.11 -13.65 8.15
C VAL A 81 -0.15 -12.82 7.86
N LYS A 82 -1.32 -13.47 7.80
CA LYS A 82 -2.62 -12.81 7.63
C LYS A 82 -2.97 -11.95 8.84
N ARG A 83 -3.71 -10.87 8.58
CA ARG A 83 -4.18 -9.92 9.60
C ARG A 83 -4.97 -10.57 10.75
N ARG A 84 -5.62 -11.72 10.52
CA ARG A 84 -6.37 -12.47 11.54
C ARG A 84 -5.48 -12.94 12.69
N ARG A 85 -4.26 -13.36 12.38
CA ARG A 85 -3.29 -13.86 13.36
C ARG A 85 -2.54 -12.73 14.04
N SER A 86 -2.03 -11.78 13.25
CA SER A 86 -1.34 -10.60 13.76
C SER A 86 -1.41 -9.46 12.74
N ARG A 87 -1.68 -8.24 13.20
CA ARG A 87 -1.68 -7.04 12.34
C ARG A 87 -0.30 -6.39 12.40
N GLY A 88 0.32 -6.20 11.24
CA GLY A 88 1.63 -5.55 11.15
C GLY A 88 1.60 -4.08 11.58
N VAL A 89 2.74 -3.60 12.07
CA VAL A 89 2.91 -2.20 12.52
C VAL A 89 2.73 -1.22 11.36
N LEU A 90 3.33 -1.53 10.20
CA LEU A 90 3.27 -0.67 9.01
C LEU A 90 1.82 -0.51 8.48
N PRO A 91 1.03 -1.59 8.28
CA PRO A 91 -0.40 -1.48 7.98
C PRO A 91 -1.22 -0.67 8.98
N ARG A 92 -0.83 -0.65 10.26
CA ARG A 92 -1.51 0.16 11.27
C ARG A 92 -1.18 1.65 11.11
N MET A 93 0.10 1.98 11.02
CA MET A 93 0.58 3.34 10.81
C MET A 93 0.01 3.96 9.53
N LEU A 94 0.07 3.24 8.40
CA LEU A 94 -0.46 3.72 7.13
C LEU A 94 -1.97 3.94 7.17
N TYR A 95 -2.71 3.08 7.89
CA TYR A 95 -4.14 3.28 8.07
C TYR A 95 -4.43 4.59 8.78
N GLU A 96 -3.71 4.90 9.87
CA GLU A 96 -3.88 6.15 10.62
C GLU A 96 -3.53 7.38 9.78
N ILE A 97 -2.46 7.31 8.98
CA ILE A 97 -2.09 8.36 8.02
C ILE A 97 -3.21 8.58 6.99
N LEU A 98 -3.76 7.51 6.43
CA LEU A 98 -4.83 7.61 5.43
C LEU A 98 -6.13 8.16 6.02
N GLN A 99 -6.51 7.74 7.23
CA GLN A 99 -7.68 8.31 7.91
C GLN A 99 -7.50 9.81 8.17
N THR A 100 -6.32 10.22 8.63
CA THR A 100 -5.99 11.63 8.84
C THR A 100 -6.05 12.42 7.55
N ARG A 101 -5.48 11.88 6.47
CA ARG A 101 -5.56 12.46 5.12
C ARG A 101 -7.00 12.68 4.67
N ILE A 102 -7.89 11.69 4.85
CA ILE A 102 -9.30 11.79 4.50
C ILE A 102 -9.99 12.89 5.32
N MET A 103 -9.72 12.96 6.63
CA MET A 103 -10.27 14.00 7.50
C MET A 103 -9.84 15.41 7.05
N VAL A 104 -8.55 15.61 6.78
CA VAL A 104 -8.03 16.91 6.33
C VAL A 104 -8.62 17.30 4.98
N LYS A 105 -8.70 16.38 4.01
CA LYS A 105 -9.33 16.65 2.71
C LYS A 105 -10.80 17.04 2.84
N ARG A 106 -11.56 16.38 3.72
CA ARG A 106 -12.96 16.75 3.98
C ARG A 106 -13.05 18.15 4.58
N ALA A 107 -12.23 18.46 5.59
CA ALA A 107 -12.20 19.78 6.20
C ALA A 107 -11.85 20.89 5.18
N LEU A 108 -10.85 20.65 4.32
CA LEU A 108 -10.48 21.58 3.25
C LEU A 108 -11.64 21.81 2.26
N LYS A 109 -12.36 20.77 1.87
CA LYS A 109 -13.54 20.88 0.99
C LYS A 109 -14.65 21.72 1.63
N GLU A 110 -14.90 21.57 2.93
CA GLU A 110 -15.92 22.37 3.63
C GLU A 110 -15.53 23.86 3.73
N LEU A 111 -14.25 24.16 3.98
CA LEU A 111 -13.76 25.55 3.99
C LEU A 111 -13.83 26.21 2.60
N GLN A 112 -13.60 25.44 1.53
CA GLN A 112 -13.75 25.92 0.15
C GLN A 112 -15.20 26.30 -0.17
N LYS A 113 -16.18 25.52 0.30
CA LYS A 113 -17.62 25.83 0.13
C LYS A 113 -18.04 27.10 0.86
N GLN A 114 -17.37 27.45 1.96
CA GLN A 114 -17.67 28.62 2.78
C GLN A 114 -17.00 29.92 2.30
N GLY A 115 -16.41 29.94 1.09
CA GLY A 115 -15.87 31.15 0.45
C GLY A 115 -14.47 31.59 0.89
N GLY A 116 -13.76 30.78 1.70
CA GLY A 116 -12.41 31.08 2.20
C GLY A 116 -11.25 30.44 1.41
N GLY A 117 -11.49 29.97 0.19
CA GLY A 117 -10.56 29.14 -0.59
C GLY A 117 -9.44 29.93 -1.28
N GLY A 118 -8.48 30.46 -0.52
CA GLY A 118 -7.23 30.98 -1.10
C GLY A 118 -6.32 29.87 -1.66
N PRO A 119 -5.35 30.20 -2.53
CA PRO A 119 -4.44 29.25 -3.18
C PRO A 119 -3.64 28.34 -2.23
N ALA A 120 -3.48 28.74 -0.96
CA ALA A 120 -2.83 27.94 0.08
C ALA A 120 -3.63 26.68 0.49
N ALA A 121 -4.97 26.72 0.42
CA ALA A 121 -5.82 25.57 0.75
C ALA A 121 -5.76 24.49 -0.35
N GLU A 122 -5.68 24.90 -1.62
CA GLU A 122 -5.48 24.01 -2.76
C GLU A 122 -4.08 23.38 -2.78
N ALA A 123 -3.03 24.16 -2.51
CA ALA A 123 -1.66 23.64 -2.45
C ALA A 123 -1.51 22.56 -1.35
N ARG A 124 -2.17 22.74 -0.20
CA ARG A 124 -2.20 21.74 0.88
C ARG A 124 -2.99 20.48 0.52
N ALA A 125 -4.04 20.59 -0.29
CA ALA A 125 -4.81 19.43 -0.75
C ALA A 125 -3.98 18.53 -1.69
N ARG A 126 -3.14 19.13 -2.55
CA ARG A 126 -2.25 18.41 -3.49
C ARG A 126 -1.06 17.74 -2.83
N LEU A 127 -0.50 18.32 -1.76
CA LEU A 127 0.54 17.66 -0.95
C LEU A 127 0.03 16.39 -0.25
N LEU A 128 -1.29 16.28 -0.11
CA LEU A 128 -1.99 15.13 0.43
C LEU A 128 -2.56 14.25 -0.69
N ASP A 129 -2.18 14.42 -1.96
CA ASP A 129 -2.53 13.53 -3.07
C ASP A 129 -1.55 12.35 -3.21
#